data_AF-A0A914H8B9-F1
#
_entry.id   AF-A0A914H8B9-F1
#
_cell.length_a   1.000
_cell.length_b   1.000
_cell.length_c   1.000
_cell.angle_alpha   90.00
_cell.angle_beta   90.00
_cell.angle_gamma   90.00
#
_symmetry.space_group_name_H-M   'P 1'
#
loop_
_entity.id
_entity.type
_entity.pdbx_description
1 polymer ?
#
loop_
_entity_poly.entity_id
_entity_poly.type
_entity_poly.pdbx_seq_one_letter_code
_entity_poly.pdbx_strand_id
1 'polypeptide(L)'
;MPNVICVENIFTTNVTGANETANSAAKVVFDEENVQTLVEDAIDYAHNVFLIVRTQERKDISDYAQIVPFTLFPSPYPREMFKEAIDVAKAMSLLYFRVSRDFEFLKMVYKDVLELDESIRNYMNICEEVLNEGIKQPFSIYLQRADYYVHVREDGAEKKYELKQIEVNGGPVGGANGIPPRITKLHERTLSKAGIPNLPEDVLPKNPNAKAGAAEAVVHAWRLYKQKFTHPDPIIVFLVLKDNSYWHFLKRYDEYEIEQIAKNKIKVVYVTWPECIRDLTMDDDFTLRLKGQAVAVFYINYSITGVIFSAKSIETYKIIERSTAIKSLSLFYELSVSKKVQQILSLPGMVERFFPDPKEAPMVDAIRKTFARMWGLEDDDLETREIVADAIAHPERYVMKPNREGGGKNFWDQEIADNLRTLAPKERAAYILMEKLNPLTVKNYLVWPFKEVVYDDVVVELGVYTFMVGNMQDGTMSHYAQPGHLARTKLATSNEGGISSGTGTFDSVYLH
;
A
#
# COMPACT_ATOMS: atom_id res chain seq x y z
N MET A 1 24.39 15.84 30.81
CA MET A 1 23.45 15.09 31.67
C MET A 1 22.80 14.06 30.75
N PRO A 2 22.81 12.77 31.07
CA PRO A 2 22.19 11.77 30.20
C PRO A 2 20.69 12.06 30.15
N ASN A 3 20.15 12.16 28.95
CA ASN A 3 18.73 12.42 28.73
C ASN A 3 17.96 11.16 29.15
N VAL A 4 17.42 11.18 30.36
CA VAL A 4 16.52 10.16 30.87
C VAL A 4 15.24 10.21 30.05
N ILE A 5 15.05 9.26 29.12
CA ILE A 5 13.86 9.18 28.26
C ILE A 5 12.95 8.12 28.86
N CYS A 6 11.85 8.58 29.45
CA CYS A 6 10.87 7.71 30.06
C CYS A 6 9.96 7.14 28.96
N VAL A 7 9.71 5.82 28.95
CA VAL A 7 8.69 5.20 28.10
C VAL A 7 7.28 5.72 28.42
N GLU A 8 7.11 6.37 29.58
CA GLU A 8 5.97 7.25 29.83
C GLU A 8 5.77 8.21 28.64
N ASN A 9 6.76 8.93 28.14
CA ASN A 9 6.56 9.86 27.01
C ASN A 9 6.18 9.19 25.68
N ILE A 10 6.41 7.87 25.54
CA ILE A 10 5.93 7.11 24.39
C ILE A 10 4.43 6.78 24.58
N PHE A 11 3.99 6.32 25.76
CA PHE A 11 2.60 5.87 25.99
C PHE A 11 1.70 6.85 26.76
N THR A 12 2.23 7.96 27.28
CA THR A 12 1.47 9.08 27.85
C THR A 12 1.18 10.03 26.71
N THR A 13 0.10 9.75 26.00
CA THR A 13 -0.60 10.83 25.32
C THR A 13 -1.03 11.82 26.42
N ASN A 14 -0.67 13.10 26.29
CA ASN A 14 -1.23 14.17 27.10
C ASN A 14 -2.73 14.32 26.75
N VAL A 15 -3.55 13.36 27.18
CA VAL A 15 -5.01 13.46 27.18
C VAL A 15 -5.38 14.08 28.53
N THR A 16 -5.45 15.40 28.56
CA THR A 16 -6.03 16.13 29.68
C THR A 16 -7.53 15.80 29.73
N GLY A 17 -7.92 14.78 30.51
CA GLY A 17 -9.35 14.48 30.72
C GLY A 17 -9.74 13.02 30.96
N ALA A 18 -8.99 12.22 31.72
CA ALA A 18 -9.47 10.93 32.22
C ALA A 18 -8.98 10.63 33.64
N ASN A 19 -9.90 10.18 34.50
CA ASN A 19 -9.73 9.96 35.94
C ASN A 19 -8.49 9.12 36.31
N GLU A 20 -7.76 9.59 37.32
CA GLU A 20 -6.53 9.03 37.93
C GLU A 20 -6.70 7.67 38.66
N THR A 21 -7.48 6.73 38.16
CA THR A 21 -7.70 5.45 38.86
C THR A 21 -7.47 4.24 37.98
N ALA A 22 -6.24 4.08 37.48
CA ALA A 22 -5.61 2.78 37.16
C ALA A 22 -4.16 2.99 36.73
N ASN A 23 -3.25 3.35 37.65
CA ASN A 23 -1.82 3.39 37.32
C ASN A 23 -0.96 2.86 38.48
N SER A 24 -0.70 1.55 38.44
CA SER A 24 0.39 0.92 39.18
C SER A 24 1.34 0.17 38.25
N ALA A 25 1.47 0.61 36.99
CA ALA A 25 2.61 0.22 36.18
C ALA A 25 3.83 0.96 36.76
N ALA A 26 4.83 0.22 37.22
CA ALA A 26 6.06 0.80 37.73
C ALA A 26 6.64 1.78 36.70
N LYS A 27 7.09 2.94 37.15
CA LYS A 27 7.70 3.99 36.33
C LYS A 27 8.97 3.45 35.68
N VAL A 28 8.88 2.90 34.46
CA VAL A 28 10.07 2.36 33.79
C VAL A 28 10.82 3.51 33.13
N VAL A 29 11.88 3.93 33.80
CA VAL A 29 12.79 4.97 33.36
C VAL A 29 13.92 4.30 32.57
N PHE A 30 14.08 4.66 31.29
CA PHE A 30 15.19 4.20 30.47
C PHE A 30 16.28 5.29 30.44
N ASP A 31 17.51 4.89 30.74
CA ASP A 31 18.70 5.67 30.40
C ASP A 31 19.29 5.18 29.07
N GLU A 32 20.32 5.87 28.56
CA GLU A 32 20.97 5.57 27.28
C GLU A 32 21.53 4.13 27.22
N GLU A 33 22.07 3.62 28.34
CA GLU A 33 22.64 2.27 28.42
C GLU A 33 21.56 1.18 28.32
N ASN A 34 20.40 1.40 28.95
CA ASN A 34 19.25 0.51 28.86
C ASN A 34 18.63 0.50 27.45
N VAL A 35 18.58 1.66 26.77
CA VAL A 35 18.06 1.74 25.39
C VAL A 35 18.98 1.02 24.42
N GLN A 36 20.29 1.23 24.50
CA GLN A 36 21.25 0.56 23.60
C GLN A 36 21.17 -0.96 23.75
N THR A 37 21.03 -1.46 24.98
CA THR A 37 20.82 -2.90 25.25
C THR A 37 19.55 -3.43 24.58
N LEU A 38 18.44 -2.67 24.63
CA LEU A 38 17.20 -3.04 23.94
C LEU A 38 17.33 -3.01 22.42
N VAL A 39 18.04 -2.02 21.87
CA VAL A 39 18.31 -1.92 20.44
C VAL A 39 19.09 -3.12 19.95
N GLU A 40 20.17 -3.50 20.65
CA GLU A 40 20.98 -4.67 20.29
C GLU A 40 20.16 -5.95 20.33
N ASP A 41 19.36 -6.18 21.39
CA ASP A 41 18.45 -7.33 21.47
C ASP A 41 17.40 -7.32 20.34
N ALA A 42 16.85 -6.16 19.99
CA ALA A 42 15.86 -6.02 18.92
C ALA A 42 16.47 -6.30 17.53
N ILE A 43 17.70 -5.84 17.27
CA ILE A 43 18.44 -6.11 16.03
C ILE A 43 18.71 -7.61 15.89
N ASP A 44 19.23 -8.26 16.93
CA ASP A 44 19.49 -9.70 16.94
C ASP A 44 18.18 -10.49 16.76
N TYR A 45 17.12 -10.07 17.44
CA TYR A 45 15.83 -10.72 17.32
C TYR A 45 15.23 -10.54 15.93
N ALA A 46 15.37 -9.37 15.30
CA ALA A 46 14.92 -9.11 13.93
C ALA A 46 15.51 -10.11 12.93
N HIS A 47 16.81 -10.41 13.05
CA HIS A 47 17.45 -11.47 12.27
C HIS A 47 16.81 -12.85 12.53
N ASN A 48 16.58 -13.20 13.80
CA ASN A 48 16.01 -14.48 14.21
C ASN A 48 14.53 -14.68 13.80
N VAL A 49 13.78 -13.60 13.58
CA VAL A 49 12.38 -13.66 13.12
C VAL A 49 12.19 -13.35 11.64
N PHE A 50 13.27 -13.22 10.87
CA PHE A 50 13.26 -12.91 9.44
C PHE A 50 12.69 -11.52 9.08
N LEU A 51 12.94 -10.52 9.92
CA LEU A 51 12.78 -9.10 9.58
C LEU A 51 14.02 -8.59 8.85
N ILE A 52 14.31 -9.20 7.70
CA ILE A 52 15.56 -9.01 6.96
C ILE A 52 15.33 -8.76 5.48
N VAL A 53 16.31 -8.12 4.85
CA VAL A 53 16.39 -7.79 3.43
C VAL A 53 17.80 -8.06 2.93
N ARG A 54 17.96 -8.17 1.61
CA ARG A 54 19.30 -8.13 1.02
C ARG A 54 19.95 -6.79 1.32
N THR A 55 21.27 -6.71 1.29
CA THR A 55 21.93 -5.42 1.49
C THR A 55 21.78 -4.51 0.27
N GLN A 56 22.02 -3.21 0.44
CA GLN A 56 21.95 -2.28 -0.70
C GLN A 56 23.08 -2.52 -1.71
N GLU A 57 24.23 -3.00 -1.25
CA GLU A 57 25.43 -3.29 -2.03
C GLU A 57 25.28 -4.60 -2.82
N ARG A 58 24.57 -5.59 -2.26
CA ARG A 58 24.43 -6.94 -2.81
C ARG A 58 22.97 -7.35 -2.96
N LYS A 59 22.28 -6.69 -3.89
CA LYS A 59 20.86 -6.96 -4.24
C LYS A 59 20.67 -8.22 -5.09
N ASP A 60 21.76 -8.84 -5.53
CA ASP A 60 21.85 -10.00 -6.40
C ASP A 60 21.92 -11.33 -5.62
N ILE A 61 22.55 -11.34 -4.45
CA ILE A 61 22.78 -12.54 -3.62
C ILE A 61 22.06 -12.48 -2.27
N SER A 62 21.84 -13.64 -1.66
CA SER A 62 21.15 -13.76 -0.36
C SER A 62 22.04 -14.27 0.77
N ASP A 63 23.33 -14.47 0.52
CA ASP A 63 24.32 -14.98 1.48
C ASP A 63 24.53 -14.01 2.65
N TYR A 64 24.34 -12.71 2.40
CA TYR A 64 24.33 -11.65 3.39
C TYR A 64 22.95 -11.00 3.43
N ALA A 65 22.48 -10.70 4.64
CA ALA A 65 21.24 -9.99 4.87
C ALA A 65 21.46 -8.93 5.97
N GLN A 66 20.63 -7.90 5.94
CA GLN A 66 20.56 -6.88 6.97
C GLN A 66 19.12 -6.77 7.47
N ILE A 67 18.92 -6.20 8.65
CA ILE A 67 17.58 -5.89 9.15
C ILE A 67 16.82 -4.98 8.18
N VAL A 68 15.50 -5.10 8.16
CA VAL A 68 14.65 -3.98 7.71
C VAL A 68 14.71 -2.85 8.74
N PRO A 69 14.51 -1.59 8.36
CA PRO A 69 14.40 -0.53 9.34
C PRO A 69 13.08 -0.64 10.11
N PHE A 70 13.12 -0.41 11.42
CA PHE A 70 11.96 -0.57 12.31
C PHE A 70 11.95 0.47 13.44
N THR A 71 10.79 0.69 14.05
CA THR A 71 10.68 1.39 15.33
C THR A 71 11.04 0.47 16.48
N LEU A 72 11.71 0.95 17.53
CA LEU A 72 12.06 0.09 18.67
C LEU A 72 10.81 -0.38 19.43
N PHE A 73 9.85 0.53 19.61
CA PHE A 73 8.58 0.29 20.28
C PHE A 73 7.42 0.41 19.30
N PRO A 74 6.28 -0.24 19.58
CA PRO A 74 5.06 -0.02 18.81
C PRO A 74 4.54 1.39 19.06
N SER A 75 4.29 2.17 18.02
CA SER A 75 3.82 3.54 18.18
C SER A 75 2.37 3.60 18.72
N PRO A 76 2.05 4.51 19.65
CA PRO A 76 0.69 4.72 20.12
C PRO A 76 -0.27 5.09 18.99
N TYR A 77 -1.47 4.53 19.03
CA TYR A 77 -2.50 4.79 18.04
C TYR A 77 -3.90 4.73 18.69
N PRO A 78 -4.78 5.72 18.45
CA PRO A 78 -6.13 5.71 19.02
C PRO A 78 -6.94 4.49 18.56
N ARG A 79 -7.48 3.73 19.53
CA ARG A 79 -8.25 2.50 19.26
C ARG A 79 -9.42 2.73 18.30
N GLU A 80 -10.12 3.85 18.45
CA GLU A 80 -11.27 4.20 17.60
C GLU A 80 -10.86 4.39 16.14
N MET A 81 -9.75 5.07 15.89
CA MET A 81 -9.24 5.31 14.54
C MET A 81 -8.74 4.00 13.89
N PHE A 82 -8.10 3.14 14.68
CA PHE A 82 -7.70 1.81 14.21
C PHE A 82 -8.93 0.99 13.81
N LYS A 83 -9.96 0.96 14.68
CA LYS A 83 -11.19 0.24 14.40
C LYS A 83 -11.89 0.78 13.14
N GLU A 84 -11.95 2.10 12.97
CA GLU A 84 -12.53 2.73 11.79
C GLU A 84 -11.81 2.29 10.50
N ALA A 85 -10.47 2.25 10.51
CA ALA A 85 -9.66 1.81 9.37
C ALA A 85 -9.90 0.32 9.01
N ILE A 86 -10.10 -0.51 10.04
CA ILE A 86 -10.41 -1.93 9.88
C ILE A 86 -11.84 -2.12 9.35
N ASP A 87 -12.83 -1.41 9.90
CA ASP A 87 -14.24 -1.56 9.52
C ASP A 87 -14.50 -1.12 8.07
N VAL A 88 -13.85 -0.05 7.60
CA VAL A 88 -14.03 0.48 6.23
C VAL A 88 -13.32 -0.35 5.16
N ALA A 89 -12.36 -1.20 5.54
CA ALA A 89 -11.45 -1.87 4.61
C ALA A 89 -12.19 -2.65 3.50
N LYS A 90 -13.24 -3.39 3.84
CA LYS A 90 -14.05 -4.15 2.87
C LYS A 90 -14.76 -3.23 1.88
N ALA A 91 -15.38 -2.16 2.38
CA ALA A 91 -16.06 -1.18 1.54
C ALA A 91 -15.07 -0.50 0.57
N MET A 92 -13.89 -0.13 1.07
CA MET A 92 -12.82 0.44 0.26
C MET A 92 -12.33 -0.53 -0.83
N SER A 93 -12.16 -1.82 -0.50
CA SER A 93 -11.79 -2.86 -1.48
C SER A 93 -12.86 -3.04 -2.56
N LEU A 94 -14.15 -3.06 -2.16
CA LEU A 94 -15.28 -3.14 -3.09
C LEU A 94 -15.37 -1.90 -4.00
N LEU A 95 -15.06 -0.70 -3.50
CA LEU A 95 -15.06 0.51 -4.30
C LEU A 95 -14.11 0.36 -5.49
N TYR A 96 -12.83 0.06 -5.25
CA TYR A 96 -11.84 -0.05 -6.32
C TYR A 96 -12.08 -1.25 -7.24
N PHE A 97 -12.66 -2.34 -6.73
CA PHE A 97 -13.17 -3.42 -7.58
C PHE A 97 -14.29 -2.97 -8.52
N ARG A 98 -15.22 -2.13 -8.05
CA ARG A 98 -16.32 -1.63 -8.89
C ARG A 98 -15.82 -0.57 -9.88
N VAL A 99 -14.85 0.26 -9.47
CA VAL A 99 -14.18 1.23 -10.34
C VAL A 99 -13.45 0.53 -11.49
N SER A 100 -12.71 -0.55 -11.22
CA SER A 100 -11.98 -1.28 -12.28
C SER A 100 -12.91 -1.89 -13.34
N ARG A 101 -14.20 -2.06 -13.03
CA ARG A 101 -15.22 -2.61 -13.94
C ARG A 101 -15.90 -1.54 -14.81
N ASP A 102 -15.79 -0.27 -14.44
CA ASP A 102 -16.42 0.84 -15.15
C ASP A 102 -15.39 1.54 -16.05
N PHE A 103 -15.16 0.96 -17.23
CA PHE A 103 -14.17 1.51 -18.15
C PHE A 103 -14.55 2.89 -18.71
N GLU A 104 -15.85 3.18 -18.81
CA GLU A 104 -16.31 4.52 -19.23
C GLU A 104 -16.02 5.57 -18.16
N PHE A 105 -16.12 5.22 -16.88
CA PHE A 105 -15.60 6.06 -15.80
C PHE A 105 -14.09 6.28 -15.93
N LEU A 106 -13.29 5.23 -16.19
CA LEU A 106 -11.84 5.39 -16.37
C LEU A 106 -11.51 6.30 -17.59
N LYS A 107 -12.24 6.18 -18.70
CA LYS A 107 -12.11 7.10 -19.85
C LYS A 107 -12.39 8.54 -19.45
N MET A 108 -13.46 8.78 -18.68
CA MET A 108 -13.80 10.10 -18.17
C MET A 108 -12.68 10.67 -17.28
N VAL A 109 -12.14 9.86 -16.36
CA VAL A 109 -11.07 10.28 -15.44
C VAL A 109 -9.79 10.65 -16.17
N TYR A 110 -9.41 9.86 -17.18
CA TYR A 110 -8.11 10.03 -17.85
C TYR A 110 -8.15 10.90 -19.11
N LYS A 111 -9.30 11.41 -19.53
CA LYS A 111 -9.47 12.13 -20.81
C LYS A 111 -8.38 13.17 -21.09
N ASP A 112 -8.00 13.96 -20.08
CA ASP A 112 -6.98 15.03 -20.19
C ASP A 112 -5.56 14.54 -19.85
N VAL A 113 -5.46 13.42 -19.12
CA VAL A 113 -4.17 12.78 -18.76
C VAL A 113 -3.58 12.02 -19.95
N LEU A 114 -4.44 11.49 -20.84
CA LEU A 114 -4.02 10.69 -21.99
C LEU A 114 -3.00 11.43 -22.86
N GLU A 115 -3.14 12.74 -23.07
CA GLU A 115 -2.22 13.53 -23.88
C GLU A 115 -0.84 13.72 -23.22
N LEU A 116 -0.78 13.66 -21.89
CA LEU A 116 0.40 13.99 -21.08
C LEU A 116 1.19 12.77 -20.63
N ASP A 117 0.53 11.61 -20.48
CA ASP A 117 1.15 10.40 -19.96
C ASP A 117 1.08 9.25 -20.96
N GLU A 118 2.22 8.93 -21.57
CA GLU A 118 2.37 7.82 -22.51
C GLU A 118 2.02 6.46 -21.89
N SER A 119 2.36 6.23 -20.62
CA SER A 119 2.10 4.95 -19.97
C SER A 119 0.60 4.72 -19.78
N ILE A 120 -0.12 5.73 -19.27
CA ILE A 120 -1.58 5.66 -19.09
C ILE A 120 -2.28 5.51 -20.43
N ARG A 121 -1.84 6.25 -21.46
CA ARG A 121 -2.38 6.14 -22.82
C ARG A 121 -2.24 4.72 -23.36
N ASN A 122 -1.06 4.12 -23.22
CA ASN A 122 -0.81 2.76 -23.65
C ASN A 122 -1.69 1.76 -22.89
N TYR A 123 -1.85 1.91 -21.56
CA TYR A 123 -2.67 1.00 -20.77
C TYR A 123 -4.17 1.10 -21.10
N MET A 124 -4.67 2.33 -21.31
CA MET A 124 -6.04 2.56 -21.76
C MET A 124 -6.30 1.94 -23.13
N ASN A 125 -5.36 2.07 -24.08
CA ASN A 125 -5.46 1.44 -25.40
C ASN A 125 -5.52 -0.09 -25.30
N ILE A 126 -4.71 -0.71 -24.44
CA ILE A 126 -4.74 -2.16 -24.22
C ILE A 126 -6.09 -2.59 -23.62
N CYS A 127 -6.60 -1.85 -22.63
CA CYS A 127 -7.90 -2.14 -22.02
C CYS A 127 -9.04 -2.06 -23.05
N GLU A 128 -9.01 -1.06 -23.94
CA GLU A 128 -9.99 -0.92 -25.02
C GLU A 128 -9.89 -2.07 -26.04
N GLU A 129 -8.68 -2.52 -26.40
CA GLU A 129 -8.47 -3.70 -27.24
C GLU A 129 -9.07 -4.96 -26.59
N VAL A 130 -8.81 -5.19 -25.30
CA VAL A 130 -9.36 -6.33 -24.54
C VAL A 130 -10.89 -6.31 -24.49
N LEU A 131 -11.51 -5.13 -24.32
CA LEU A 131 -12.97 -5.00 -24.30
C LEU A 131 -13.58 -5.25 -25.69
N ASN A 132 -12.99 -4.68 -26.73
CA ASN A 132 -13.47 -4.85 -28.11
C ASN A 132 -13.33 -6.30 -28.60
N GLU A 133 -12.27 -7.00 -28.19
CA GLU A 133 -12.08 -8.42 -28.46
C GLU A 133 -13.01 -9.32 -27.62
N GLY A 134 -13.51 -8.79 -26.50
CA GLY A 134 -14.31 -9.49 -25.50
C GLY A 134 -13.43 -10.22 -24.48
N ILE A 135 -13.69 -9.95 -23.20
CA ILE A 135 -12.92 -10.45 -22.06
C ILE A 135 -12.84 -11.98 -22.05
N LYS A 136 -11.63 -12.53 -22.16
CA LYS A 136 -11.36 -13.99 -22.11
C LYS A 136 -11.20 -14.53 -20.69
N GLN A 137 -10.65 -13.69 -19.80
CA GLN A 137 -10.51 -13.99 -18.38
C GLN A 137 -11.18 -12.90 -17.54
N PRO A 138 -12.37 -13.17 -16.97
CA PRO A 138 -13.08 -12.19 -16.15
C PRO A 138 -12.60 -12.13 -14.70
N PHE A 139 -11.91 -13.16 -14.19
CA PHE A 139 -11.37 -13.12 -12.83
C PHE A 139 -10.06 -12.32 -12.79
N SER A 140 -9.89 -11.52 -11.75
CA SER A 140 -8.65 -10.83 -11.42
C SER A 140 -8.39 -10.85 -9.91
N ILE A 141 -7.12 -10.79 -9.55
CA ILE A 141 -6.68 -10.70 -8.16
C ILE A 141 -6.49 -9.22 -7.82
N TYR A 142 -7.08 -8.81 -6.70
CA TYR A 142 -7.04 -7.45 -6.18
C TYR A 142 -6.29 -7.51 -4.86
N LEU A 143 -5.01 -7.13 -4.90
CA LEU A 143 -4.19 -6.98 -3.71
C LEU A 143 -4.10 -5.49 -3.38
N GLN A 144 -4.77 -5.09 -2.30
CA GLN A 144 -4.91 -3.69 -1.93
C GLN A 144 -4.31 -3.41 -0.55
N ARG A 145 -3.72 -2.21 -0.39
CA ARG A 145 -3.43 -1.60 0.90
C ARG A 145 -3.97 -0.17 0.90
N ALA A 146 -4.88 0.14 1.81
CA ALA A 146 -5.35 1.52 2.02
C ALA A 146 -4.60 2.12 3.20
N ASP A 147 -4.02 3.30 3.00
CA ASP A 147 -3.10 3.92 3.94
C ASP A 147 -3.71 5.18 4.57
N TYR A 148 -3.58 5.35 5.88
CA TYR A 148 -4.27 6.37 6.66
C TYR A 148 -3.34 7.08 7.67
N TYR A 149 -3.57 8.38 7.86
CA TYR A 149 -3.13 9.11 9.05
C TYR A 149 -4.29 9.33 10.02
N VAL A 150 -3.96 9.49 11.30
CA VAL A 150 -4.84 10.16 12.26
C VAL A 150 -4.59 11.66 12.12
N HIS A 151 -5.50 12.36 11.46
CA HIS A 151 -5.44 13.80 11.30
C HIS A 151 -5.94 14.50 12.58
N VAL A 152 -5.11 15.40 13.11
CA VAL A 152 -5.43 16.23 14.28
C VAL A 152 -5.95 17.58 13.79
N ARG A 153 -7.20 17.86 14.12
CA ARG A 153 -7.80 19.20 13.96
C ARG A 153 -7.82 19.90 15.30
N GLU A 154 -7.38 21.15 15.30
CA GLU A 154 -7.47 22.04 16.44
C GLU A 154 -8.76 22.85 16.34
N ASP A 155 -9.67 22.66 17.29
CA ASP A 155 -10.93 23.40 17.38
C ASP A 155 -10.95 24.14 18.73
N GLY A 156 -10.29 25.31 18.74
CA GLY A 156 -10.02 26.05 19.97
C GLY A 156 -9.01 25.30 20.87
N ALA A 157 -9.45 24.90 22.07
CA ALA A 157 -8.60 24.17 23.03
C ALA A 157 -8.71 22.63 22.91
N GLU A 158 -9.69 22.12 22.16
CA GLU A 158 -9.90 20.68 22.00
C GLU A 158 -9.26 20.15 20.71
N LYS A 159 -8.58 19.01 20.83
CA LYS A 159 -8.05 18.26 19.68
C LYS A 159 -9.07 17.22 19.23
N LYS A 160 -9.46 17.27 17.95
CA LYS A 160 -10.28 16.25 17.30
C LYS A 160 -9.41 15.36 16.43
N TYR A 161 -9.62 14.06 16.53
CA TYR A 161 -8.89 13.04 15.77
C TYR A 161 -9.79 12.50 14.66
N GLU A 162 -9.32 12.53 13.43
CA GLU A 162 -10.05 12.02 12.26
C GLU A 162 -9.17 11.05 11.47
N LEU A 163 -9.69 9.88 11.13
CA LEU A 163 -8.99 8.98 10.23
C LEU A 163 -9.07 9.53 8.81
N LYS A 164 -7.91 9.81 8.18
CA LYS A 164 -7.84 10.34 6.82
C LYS A 164 -6.95 9.51 5.93
N GLN A 165 -7.50 9.09 4.79
CA GLN A 165 -6.82 8.30 3.78
C GLN A 165 -5.77 9.14 3.05
N ILE A 166 -4.58 8.59 2.92
CA ILE A 166 -3.44 9.15 2.17
C ILE A 166 -3.50 8.72 0.72
N GLU A 167 -3.68 7.42 0.51
CA GLU A 167 -3.72 6.76 -0.78
C GLU A 167 -4.28 5.35 -0.66
N VAL A 168 -4.64 4.79 -1.82
CA VAL A 168 -4.86 3.36 -1.98
C VAL A 168 -3.79 2.83 -2.92
N ASN A 169 -3.11 1.77 -2.49
CA ASN A 169 -2.12 1.05 -3.25
C ASN A 169 -2.74 -0.26 -3.78
N GLY A 170 -2.66 -0.51 -5.09
CA GLY A 170 -3.09 -1.75 -5.73
C GLY A 170 -1.93 -2.52 -6.34
N GLY A 171 -2.03 -3.86 -6.37
CA GLY A 171 -1.07 -4.74 -7.02
C GLY A 171 0.07 -5.18 -6.09
N PRO A 172 1.33 -4.76 -6.32
CA PRO A 172 2.48 -5.16 -5.52
C PRO A 172 2.53 -4.38 -4.21
N VAL A 173 1.62 -4.71 -3.30
CA VAL A 173 1.49 -4.09 -1.98
C VAL A 173 2.58 -4.59 -1.03
N GLY A 174 3.71 -3.89 -1.05
CA GLY A 174 4.88 -4.21 -0.23
C GLY A 174 4.56 -4.34 1.27
N GLY A 175 5.37 -5.14 1.95
CA GLY A 175 5.27 -5.32 3.40
C GLY A 175 4.16 -6.25 3.88
N ALA A 176 3.22 -6.71 3.02
CA ALA A 176 2.19 -7.65 3.46
C ALA A 176 2.78 -9.02 3.85
N ASN A 177 3.85 -9.43 3.17
CA ASN A 177 4.34 -10.80 3.14
C ASN A 177 5.20 -11.10 4.38
N GLY A 178 4.52 -11.33 5.49
CA GLY A 178 5.12 -11.80 6.74
C GLY A 178 5.82 -10.75 7.60
N ILE A 179 6.03 -9.51 7.15
CA ILE A 179 6.49 -8.41 8.04
C ILE A 179 5.49 -8.17 9.19
N PRO A 180 4.16 -8.01 8.97
CA PRO A 180 3.24 -7.58 10.01
C PRO A 180 3.26 -8.45 11.27
N PRO A 181 3.19 -9.79 11.20
CA PRO A 181 3.26 -10.62 12.40
C PRO A 181 4.66 -10.68 13.01
N ARG A 182 5.72 -10.40 12.24
CA ARG A 182 7.09 -10.41 12.76
C ARG A 182 7.42 -9.12 13.49
N ILE A 183 6.98 -7.96 12.99
CA ILE A 183 7.18 -6.68 13.69
C ILE A 183 6.37 -6.64 14.98
N THR A 184 5.14 -7.16 15.00
CA THR A 184 4.38 -7.32 16.26
C THR A 184 5.14 -8.19 17.27
N LYS A 185 5.74 -9.30 16.84
CA LYS A 185 6.56 -10.16 17.73
C LYS A 185 7.80 -9.46 18.26
N LEU A 186 8.47 -8.65 17.42
CA LEU A 186 9.61 -7.85 17.85
C LEU A 186 9.17 -6.87 18.94
N HIS A 187 8.07 -6.14 18.72
CA HIS A 187 7.53 -5.19 19.69
C HIS A 187 7.02 -5.83 20.99
N GLU A 188 6.35 -6.98 20.92
CA GLU A 188 5.96 -7.76 22.11
C GLU A 188 7.19 -8.12 22.96
N ARG A 189 8.28 -8.56 22.31
CA ARG A 189 9.54 -8.87 23.00
C ARG A 189 10.17 -7.61 23.58
N THR A 190 10.28 -6.54 22.81
CA THR A 190 10.90 -5.29 23.26
C THR A 190 10.16 -4.74 24.47
N LEU A 191 8.82 -4.73 24.46
CA LEU A 191 8.01 -4.31 25.62
C LEU A 191 8.22 -5.22 26.84
N SER A 192 8.28 -6.53 26.65
CA SER A 192 8.58 -7.45 27.76
C SER A 192 9.97 -7.22 28.36
N LYS A 193 10.99 -6.96 27.53
CA LYS A 193 12.36 -6.64 27.97
C LYS A 193 12.45 -5.27 28.64
N ALA A 194 11.61 -4.34 28.20
CA ALA A 194 11.38 -3.04 28.78
C ALA A 194 10.54 -3.07 30.08
N GLY A 195 10.29 -4.25 30.68
CA GLY A 195 9.57 -4.34 31.95
C GLY A 195 8.06 -4.10 31.84
N ILE A 196 7.49 -4.15 30.63
CA ILE A 196 6.05 -4.09 30.36
C ILE A 196 5.56 -5.44 29.80
N PRO A 197 5.64 -6.55 30.57
CA PRO A 197 5.12 -7.84 30.16
C PRO A 197 3.59 -7.90 30.29
N ASN A 198 2.98 -8.95 29.71
CA ASN A 198 1.57 -9.31 29.91
C ASN A 198 0.57 -8.22 29.47
N LEU A 199 0.78 -7.64 28.29
CA LEU A 199 -0.18 -6.71 27.69
C LEU A 199 -1.54 -7.41 27.43
N PRO A 200 -2.66 -6.69 27.59
CA PRO A 200 -3.95 -7.17 27.12
C PRO A 200 -3.89 -7.53 25.63
N GLU A 201 -4.61 -8.60 25.25
CA GLU A 201 -4.52 -9.17 23.90
C GLU A 201 -4.93 -8.19 22.79
N ASP A 202 -5.76 -7.20 23.10
CA ASP A 202 -6.30 -6.21 22.18
C ASP A 202 -5.49 -4.89 22.12
N VAL A 203 -4.40 -4.77 22.89
CA VAL A 203 -3.54 -3.58 22.89
C VAL A 203 -2.51 -3.61 21.76
N LEU A 204 -2.01 -4.80 21.41
CA LEU A 204 -1.17 -5.02 20.23
C LEU A 204 -1.94 -5.88 19.23
N PRO A 205 -2.60 -5.26 18.23
CA PRO A 205 -3.40 -5.99 17.26
C PRO A 205 -2.56 -7.04 16.53
N LYS A 206 -2.95 -8.31 16.68
CA LYS A 206 -2.25 -9.43 16.04
C LYS A 206 -2.57 -9.49 14.55
N ASN A 207 -1.61 -9.97 13.78
CA ASN A 207 -1.71 -10.16 12.33
C ASN A 207 -1.58 -11.64 11.92
N PRO A 208 -2.39 -12.58 12.47
CA PRO A 208 -2.17 -14.01 12.27
C PRO A 208 -2.29 -14.44 10.80
N ASN A 209 -3.21 -13.82 10.04
CA ASN A 209 -3.51 -14.17 8.66
C ASN A 209 -2.66 -13.38 7.64
N ALA A 210 -1.83 -12.44 8.09
CA ALA A 210 -1.03 -11.58 7.22
C ALA A 210 0.04 -12.34 6.44
N LYS A 211 0.46 -13.50 6.95
CA LYS A 211 1.51 -14.31 6.31
C LYS A 211 1.08 -14.88 4.97
N ALA A 212 -0.16 -15.36 4.87
CA ALA A 212 -0.59 -16.22 3.78
C ALA A 212 -1.61 -15.58 2.85
N GLY A 213 -2.19 -14.42 3.19
CA GLY A 213 -3.33 -13.88 2.44
C GLY A 213 -3.09 -13.73 0.92
N ALA A 214 -1.92 -13.23 0.50
CA ALA A 214 -1.62 -13.05 -0.92
C ALA A 214 -1.50 -14.42 -1.63
N ALA A 215 -0.81 -15.36 -0.98
CA ALA A 215 -0.69 -16.74 -1.44
C ALA A 215 -2.06 -17.44 -1.52
N GLU A 216 -2.96 -17.23 -0.55
CA GLU A 216 -4.33 -17.77 -0.56
C GLU A 216 -5.13 -17.24 -1.75
N ALA A 217 -5.08 -15.93 -2.02
CA ALA A 217 -5.75 -15.33 -3.17
C ALA A 217 -5.20 -15.87 -4.51
N VAL A 218 -3.87 -16.03 -4.62
CA VAL A 218 -3.21 -16.59 -5.80
C VAL A 218 -3.57 -18.07 -6.02
N VAL A 219 -3.55 -18.90 -4.96
CA VAL A 219 -3.94 -20.30 -5.05
C VAL A 219 -5.44 -20.44 -5.36
N HIS A 220 -6.29 -19.59 -4.79
CA HIS A 220 -7.71 -19.56 -5.10
C HIS A 220 -7.95 -19.23 -6.58
N ALA A 221 -7.28 -18.21 -7.12
CA ALA A 221 -7.32 -17.89 -8.53
C ALA A 221 -6.85 -19.06 -9.42
N TRP A 222 -5.74 -19.71 -9.08
CA TRP A 222 -5.26 -20.88 -9.82
C TRP A 222 -6.30 -22.01 -9.85
N ARG A 223 -7.03 -22.23 -8.74
CA ARG A 223 -8.12 -23.22 -8.67
C ARG A 223 -9.29 -22.83 -9.57
N LEU A 224 -9.68 -21.56 -9.61
CA LEU A 224 -10.72 -21.06 -10.53
C LEU A 224 -10.32 -21.29 -12.00
N TYR A 225 -9.07 -21.02 -12.34
CA TYR A 225 -8.55 -21.31 -13.68
C TYR A 225 -8.70 -22.80 -14.02
N LYS A 226 -8.29 -23.70 -13.12
CA LYS A 226 -8.42 -25.16 -13.31
C LYS A 226 -9.86 -25.68 -13.38
N GLN A 227 -10.83 -24.97 -12.80
CA GLN A 227 -12.24 -25.34 -12.93
C GLN A 227 -12.77 -25.05 -14.34
N LYS A 228 -12.23 -24.02 -15.00
CA LYS A 228 -12.65 -23.62 -16.35
C LYS A 228 -11.83 -24.30 -17.46
N PHE A 229 -10.54 -24.50 -17.23
CA PHE A 229 -9.60 -24.98 -18.25
C PHE A 229 -8.95 -26.32 -17.87
N THR A 230 -8.84 -27.22 -18.86
CA THR A 230 -8.33 -28.59 -18.67
C THR A 230 -6.82 -28.73 -18.92
N HIS A 231 -6.09 -27.63 -19.09
CA HIS A 231 -4.65 -27.69 -19.36
C HIS A 231 -3.91 -28.48 -18.25
N PRO A 232 -2.97 -29.38 -18.63
CA PRO A 232 -2.17 -30.11 -17.66
C PRO A 232 -1.19 -29.17 -16.96
N ASP A 233 -1.09 -29.28 -15.65
CA ASP A 233 -0.11 -28.59 -14.79
C ASP A 233 0.16 -27.12 -15.15
N PRO A 234 -0.86 -26.25 -15.21
CA PRO A 234 -0.64 -24.86 -15.54
C PRO A 234 0.11 -24.17 -14.40
N ILE A 235 0.98 -23.24 -14.75
CA ILE A 235 1.89 -22.59 -13.80
C ILE A 235 1.36 -21.25 -13.31
N ILE A 236 1.95 -20.79 -12.22
CA ILE A 236 1.89 -19.40 -11.79
C ILE A 236 3.17 -18.73 -12.28
N VAL A 237 3.05 -17.59 -12.94
CA VAL A 237 4.19 -16.77 -13.37
C VAL A 237 4.30 -15.54 -12.49
N PHE A 238 5.46 -15.35 -11.86
CA PHE A 238 5.80 -14.16 -11.08
C PHE A 238 6.75 -13.28 -11.89
N LEU A 239 6.25 -12.16 -12.39
CA LEU A 239 7.05 -11.11 -13.01
C LEU A 239 7.80 -10.33 -11.92
N VAL A 240 9.13 -10.43 -11.95
CA VAL A 240 10.03 -9.87 -10.94
C VAL A 240 11.25 -9.20 -11.57
N LEU A 241 12.01 -8.49 -10.72
CA LEU A 241 13.35 -7.98 -11.02
C LEU A 241 14.37 -8.97 -10.43
N LYS A 242 14.60 -10.11 -11.10
CA LYS A 242 15.31 -11.30 -10.56
C LYS A 242 16.65 -10.99 -9.89
N ASP A 243 17.49 -10.18 -10.54
CA ASP A 243 18.91 -10.04 -10.17
C ASP A 243 19.23 -8.77 -9.37
N ASN A 244 18.22 -7.96 -9.02
CA ASN A 244 18.44 -6.69 -8.35
C ASN A 244 17.25 -6.31 -7.45
N SER A 245 17.00 -7.10 -6.41
CA SER A 245 15.85 -6.88 -5.53
C SER A 245 16.26 -6.87 -4.07
N TYR A 246 16.32 -5.67 -3.49
CA TYR A 246 16.47 -5.46 -2.04
C TYR A 246 15.47 -6.28 -1.22
N TRP A 247 14.21 -6.32 -1.69
CA TRP A 247 13.08 -7.01 -1.07
C TRP A 247 12.97 -8.51 -1.39
N HIS A 248 14.04 -9.18 -1.84
CA HIS A 248 13.96 -10.56 -2.37
C HIS A 248 13.33 -11.57 -1.40
N PHE A 249 13.68 -11.54 -0.11
CA PHE A 249 13.15 -12.48 0.88
C PHE A 249 11.63 -12.40 1.02
N LEU A 250 11.06 -11.18 0.98
CA LEU A 250 9.60 -10.98 1.05
C LEU A 250 8.87 -11.49 -0.20
N LYS A 251 9.53 -11.44 -1.36
CA LYS A 251 8.97 -11.96 -2.61
C LYS A 251 8.97 -13.48 -2.64
N ARG A 252 10.04 -14.11 -2.15
CA ARG A 252 10.14 -15.57 -1.98
C ARG A 252 9.17 -16.10 -0.94
N TYR A 253 8.83 -15.30 0.06
CA TYR A 253 7.90 -15.71 1.10
C TYR A 253 6.52 -16.10 0.55
N ASP A 254 6.01 -15.38 -0.46
CA ASP A 254 4.74 -15.73 -1.12
C ASP A 254 4.78 -17.11 -1.78
N GLU A 255 5.89 -17.45 -2.43
CA GLU A 255 6.08 -18.77 -3.05
C GLU A 255 6.08 -19.87 -2.00
N TYR A 256 6.76 -19.68 -0.87
CA TYR A 256 6.77 -20.68 0.21
C TYR A 256 5.38 -20.91 0.79
N GLU A 257 4.58 -19.86 0.95
CA GLU A 257 3.19 -19.98 1.40
C GLU A 257 2.31 -20.66 0.34
N ILE A 258 2.50 -20.34 -0.95
CA ILE A 258 1.83 -21.05 -2.06
C ILE A 258 2.17 -22.53 -2.05
N GLU A 259 3.45 -22.89 -1.91
CA GLU A 259 3.94 -24.27 -1.84
C GLU A 259 3.28 -25.04 -0.69
N GLN A 260 3.20 -24.42 0.50
CA GLN A 260 2.55 -25.01 1.67
C GLN A 260 1.05 -25.24 1.44
N ILE A 261 0.32 -24.20 1.00
CA ILE A 261 -1.13 -24.28 0.75
C ILE A 261 -1.44 -25.29 -0.37
N ALA A 262 -0.62 -25.32 -1.42
CA ALA A 262 -0.78 -26.18 -2.57
C ALA A 262 -0.20 -27.59 -2.39
N LYS A 263 0.50 -27.87 -1.28
CA LYS A 263 1.24 -29.11 -1.03
C LYS A 263 2.19 -29.46 -2.17
N ASN A 264 2.96 -28.46 -2.63
CA ASN A 264 3.92 -28.56 -3.74
C ASN A 264 3.33 -29.00 -5.10
N LYS A 265 2.01 -28.85 -5.31
CA LYS A 265 1.34 -29.25 -6.56
C LYS A 265 1.28 -28.15 -7.62
N ILE A 266 1.59 -26.90 -7.25
CA ILE A 266 1.56 -25.76 -8.16
C ILE A 266 2.98 -25.26 -8.35
N LYS A 267 3.42 -25.18 -9.59
CA LYS A 267 4.74 -24.66 -9.95
C LYS A 267 4.67 -23.15 -10.14
N VAL A 268 5.48 -22.43 -9.37
CA VAL A 268 5.72 -20.99 -9.52
C VAL A 268 6.97 -20.79 -10.37
N VAL A 269 6.91 -19.89 -11.35
CA VAL A 269 8.03 -19.56 -12.23
C VAL A 269 8.26 -18.06 -12.21
N TYR A 270 9.47 -17.66 -11.85
CA TYR A 270 9.87 -16.26 -11.91
C TYR A 270 10.33 -15.90 -13.32
N VAL A 271 9.95 -14.72 -13.79
CA VAL A 271 10.39 -14.16 -15.07
C VAL A 271 10.71 -12.68 -14.91
N THR A 272 11.63 -12.19 -15.71
CA THR A 272 11.86 -10.77 -15.96
C THR A 272 11.11 -10.34 -17.21
N TRP A 273 10.94 -9.04 -17.39
CA TRP A 273 10.28 -8.53 -18.59
C TRP A 273 10.97 -8.92 -19.92
N PRO A 274 12.31 -8.92 -20.04
CA PRO A 274 12.99 -9.46 -21.22
C PRO A 274 12.70 -10.94 -21.48
N GLU A 275 12.55 -11.75 -20.44
CA GLU A 275 12.17 -13.15 -20.58
C GLU A 275 10.71 -13.29 -21.03
N CYS A 276 9.81 -12.41 -20.57
CA CYS A 276 8.44 -12.35 -21.09
C CYS A 276 8.43 -12.10 -22.60
N ILE A 277 9.18 -11.10 -23.07
CA ILE A 277 9.28 -10.77 -24.50
C ILE A 277 9.81 -11.96 -25.33
N ARG A 278 10.73 -12.74 -24.76
CA ARG A 278 11.35 -13.87 -25.46
C ARG A 278 10.48 -15.12 -25.46
N ASP A 279 9.82 -15.41 -24.33
CA ASP A 279 9.30 -16.74 -24.02
C ASP A 279 7.77 -16.82 -23.86
N LEU A 280 7.06 -15.68 -23.77
CA LEU A 280 5.61 -15.69 -23.71
C LEU A 280 5.01 -15.74 -25.11
N THR A 281 4.01 -16.60 -25.26
CA THR A 281 3.18 -16.70 -26.45
C THR A 281 1.71 -16.81 -26.05
N MET A 282 0.81 -16.52 -26.98
CA MET A 282 -0.63 -16.76 -26.83
C MET A 282 -1.09 -17.71 -27.93
N ASP A 283 -1.80 -18.77 -27.55
CA ASP A 283 -2.45 -19.68 -28.50
C ASP A 283 -3.68 -19.03 -29.14
N ASP A 284 -4.22 -19.66 -30.19
CA ASP A 284 -5.46 -19.22 -30.87
C ASP A 284 -6.69 -19.20 -29.93
N ASP A 285 -6.68 -20.02 -28.87
CA ASP A 285 -7.72 -20.06 -27.83
C ASP A 285 -7.47 -19.06 -26.69
N PHE A 286 -6.53 -18.13 -26.87
CA PHE A 286 -6.10 -17.12 -25.90
C PHE A 286 -5.35 -17.69 -24.69
N THR A 287 -4.92 -18.95 -24.70
CA THR A 287 -4.09 -19.50 -23.62
C THR A 287 -2.71 -18.84 -23.61
N LEU A 288 -2.37 -18.18 -22.49
CA LEU A 288 -1.01 -17.68 -22.27
C LEU A 288 -0.07 -18.86 -22.00
N ARG A 289 1.06 -18.90 -22.70
CA ARG A 289 2.11 -19.89 -22.47
C ARG A 289 3.43 -19.25 -22.16
N LEU A 290 4.17 -19.83 -21.22
CA LEU A 290 5.58 -19.57 -21.02
C LEU A 290 6.37 -20.81 -21.45
N LYS A 291 7.14 -20.70 -22.54
CA LYS A 291 7.89 -21.84 -23.12
C LYS A 291 7.01 -23.08 -23.35
N GLY A 292 5.80 -22.88 -23.86
CA GLY A 292 4.84 -23.95 -24.16
C GLY A 292 4.01 -24.44 -22.96
N GLN A 293 4.30 -24.03 -21.72
CA GLN A 293 3.51 -24.39 -20.55
C GLN A 293 2.40 -23.36 -20.29
N ALA A 294 1.16 -23.82 -20.10
CA ALA A 294 0.01 -22.94 -19.86
C ALA A 294 0.18 -22.14 -18.55
N VAL A 295 -0.18 -20.87 -18.57
CA VAL A 295 -0.10 -19.96 -17.43
C VAL A 295 -1.50 -19.72 -16.87
N ALA A 296 -1.74 -20.16 -15.63
CA ALA A 296 -3.01 -19.97 -14.94
C ALA A 296 -3.12 -18.58 -14.30
N VAL A 297 -2.02 -18.11 -13.70
CA VAL A 297 -1.95 -16.81 -13.02
C VAL A 297 -0.69 -16.09 -13.47
N PHE A 298 -0.85 -14.82 -13.86
CA PHE A 298 0.26 -13.91 -14.15
C PHE A 298 0.30 -12.81 -13.09
N TYR A 299 1.31 -12.86 -12.24
CA TYR A 299 1.48 -12.01 -11.06
C TYR A 299 2.60 -11.00 -11.28
N ILE A 300 2.29 -9.71 -11.17
CA ILE A 300 3.23 -8.59 -11.27
C ILE A 300 3.65 -8.18 -9.87
N ASN A 301 4.95 -8.33 -9.56
CA ASN A 301 5.50 -8.12 -8.22
C ASN A 301 6.25 -6.78 -8.05
N TYR A 302 6.01 -5.80 -8.93
CA TYR A 302 6.54 -4.43 -8.81
C TYR A 302 5.64 -3.46 -9.56
N SER A 303 5.58 -2.20 -9.11
CA SER A 303 4.69 -1.22 -9.73
C SER A 303 5.18 -0.91 -11.14
N ILE A 304 4.22 -0.84 -12.06
CA ILE A 304 4.45 -0.56 -13.47
C ILE A 304 3.84 0.78 -13.89
N THR A 305 3.01 1.42 -13.04
CA THR A 305 2.50 2.77 -13.26
C THR A 305 3.64 3.74 -13.60
N GLY A 306 3.53 4.44 -14.73
CA GLY A 306 4.56 5.38 -15.18
C GLY A 306 5.74 4.74 -15.91
N VAL A 307 5.76 3.42 -16.11
CA VAL A 307 6.79 2.76 -16.91
C VAL A 307 6.52 2.98 -18.40
N ILE A 308 7.45 3.66 -19.07
CA ILE A 308 7.45 3.81 -20.53
C ILE A 308 8.02 2.53 -21.15
N PHE A 309 7.11 1.71 -21.66
CA PHE A 309 7.43 0.43 -22.29
C PHE A 309 7.83 0.60 -23.75
N SER A 310 8.82 -0.19 -24.21
CA SER A 310 9.13 -0.29 -25.64
C SER A 310 7.97 -0.90 -26.45
N ALA A 311 7.94 -0.70 -27.77
CA ALA A 311 6.90 -1.31 -28.62
C ALA A 311 6.76 -2.83 -28.41
N LYS A 312 7.88 -3.57 -28.32
CA LYS A 312 7.88 -5.02 -28.02
C LYS A 312 7.29 -5.34 -26.64
N SER A 313 7.55 -4.47 -25.67
CA SER A 313 7.00 -4.59 -24.32
C SER A 313 5.49 -4.40 -24.33
N ILE A 314 4.99 -3.40 -25.04
CA ILE A 314 3.56 -3.17 -25.21
C ILE A 314 2.87 -4.37 -25.87
N GLU A 315 3.44 -4.92 -26.95
CA GLU A 315 2.90 -6.12 -27.60
C GLU A 315 2.90 -7.35 -26.68
N THR A 316 3.95 -7.54 -25.88
CA THR A 316 3.99 -8.59 -24.86
C THR A 316 2.92 -8.38 -23.80
N TYR A 317 2.68 -7.13 -23.40
CA TYR A 317 1.66 -6.82 -22.41
C TYR A 317 0.24 -7.04 -22.96
N LYS A 318 -0.02 -6.69 -24.22
CA LYS A 318 -1.27 -7.04 -24.91
C LYS A 318 -1.54 -8.54 -24.85
N ILE A 319 -0.54 -9.37 -25.16
CA ILE A 319 -0.63 -10.83 -25.05
C ILE A 319 -1.03 -11.26 -23.63
N ILE A 320 -0.40 -10.69 -22.59
CA ILE A 320 -0.73 -11.01 -21.20
C ILE A 320 -2.19 -10.64 -20.87
N GLU A 321 -2.61 -9.41 -21.17
CA GLU A 321 -3.92 -8.89 -20.77
C GLU A 321 -5.09 -9.55 -21.52
N ARG A 322 -4.91 -9.84 -22.82
CA ARG A 322 -5.89 -10.53 -23.68
C ARG A 322 -6.06 -12.01 -23.34
N SER A 323 -5.07 -12.61 -22.68
CA SER A 323 -5.06 -14.04 -22.43
C SER A 323 -6.10 -14.53 -21.42
N THR A 324 -6.21 -15.86 -21.32
CA THR A 324 -7.02 -16.56 -20.31
C THR A 324 -6.36 -16.61 -18.92
N ALA A 325 -5.11 -16.20 -18.76
CA ALA A 325 -4.45 -16.17 -17.44
C ALA A 325 -5.15 -15.15 -16.52
N ILE A 326 -5.28 -15.47 -15.23
CA ILE A 326 -5.78 -14.54 -14.22
C ILE A 326 -4.66 -13.58 -13.83
N LYS A 327 -4.94 -12.27 -13.86
CA LYS A 327 -3.92 -11.23 -13.62
C LYS A 327 -3.92 -10.76 -12.15
N SER A 328 -2.72 -10.50 -11.64
CA SER A 328 -2.47 -9.81 -10.35
C SER A 328 -1.42 -8.72 -10.56
N LEU A 329 -1.78 -7.52 -10.99
CA LEU A 329 -3.12 -7.05 -11.31
C LEU A 329 -3.36 -6.93 -12.81
N SER A 330 -4.64 -6.96 -13.21
CA SER A 330 -5.05 -6.53 -14.55
C SER A 330 -4.84 -5.03 -14.72
N LEU A 331 -4.59 -4.56 -15.94
CA LEU A 331 -4.50 -3.12 -16.23
C LEU A 331 -5.73 -2.30 -15.81
N PHE A 332 -6.94 -2.88 -15.86
CA PHE A 332 -8.16 -2.22 -15.34
C PHE A 332 -8.04 -1.85 -13.86
N TYR A 333 -7.44 -2.72 -13.06
CA TYR A 333 -7.23 -2.47 -11.64
C TYR A 333 -6.05 -1.50 -11.43
N GLU A 334 -4.95 -1.63 -12.20
CA GLU A 334 -3.82 -0.68 -12.15
C GLU A 334 -4.29 0.76 -12.40
N LEU A 335 -5.12 0.95 -13.43
CA LEU A 335 -5.70 2.25 -13.76
C LEU A 335 -6.70 2.75 -12.72
N SER A 336 -7.31 1.87 -11.92
CA SER A 336 -8.30 2.27 -10.93
C SER A 336 -7.68 2.83 -9.65
N VAL A 337 -6.42 2.54 -9.33
CA VAL A 337 -5.80 2.91 -8.05
C VAL A 337 -4.95 4.18 -8.11
N SER A 338 -5.03 4.95 -9.19
CA SER A 338 -4.25 6.17 -9.32
C SER A 338 -4.73 7.30 -8.40
N LYS A 339 -3.85 8.26 -8.16
CA LYS A 339 -4.15 9.49 -7.43
C LYS A 339 -5.23 10.32 -8.11
N LYS A 340 -5.29 10.32 -9.45
CA LYS A 340 -6.36 10.97 -10.20
C LYS A 340 -7.72 10.32 -9.96
N VAL A 341 -7.79 8.99 -9.94
CA VAL A 341 -9.04 8.28 -9.59
C VAL A 341 -9.45 8.59 -8.15
N GLN A 342 -8.52 8.54 -7.20
CA GLN A 342 -8.78 8.89 -5.80
C GLN A 342 -9.36 10.31 -5.67
N GLN A 343 -8.80 11.29 -6.38
CA GLN A 343 -9.30 12.66 -6.41
C GLN A 343 -10.73 12.74 -6.96
N ILE A 344 -11.02 12.09 -8.09
CA ILE A 344 -12.38 12.10 -8.66
C ILE A 344 -13.37 11.41 -7.71
N LEU A 345 -12.99 10.31 -7.07
CA LEU A 345 -13.85 9.62 -6.08
C LEU A 345 -14.21 10.51 -4.88
N SER A 346 -13.39 11.51 -4.55
CA SER A 346 -13.68 12.44 -3.45
C SER A 346 -14.84 13.41 -3.76
N LEU A 347 -15.18 13.61 -5.04
CA LEU A 347 -16.25 14.51 -5.46
C LEU A 347 -17.64 14.01 -4.98
N PRO A 348 -18.62 14.92 -4.80
CA PRO A 348 -20.00 14.54 -4.49
C PRO A 348 -20.58 13.56 -5.52
N GLY A 349 -21.23 12.48 -5.06
CA GLY A 349 -21.89 11.51 -5.92
C GLY A 349 -20.98 10.46 -6.58
N MET A 350 -19.65 10.62 -6.52
CA MET A 350 -18.73 9.71 -7.23
C MET A 350 -18.56 8.35 -6.52
N VAL A 351 -18.65 8.29 -5.18
CA VAL A 351 -18.68 7.00 -4.47
C VAL A 351 -20.04 6.33 -4.69
N GLU A 352 -21.12 7.11 -4.60
CA GLU A 352 -22.51 6.69 -4.75
C GLU A 352 -22.77 6.03 -6.12
N ARG A 353 -22.09 6.52 -7.19
CA ARG A 353 -22.08 5.87 -8.51
C ARG A 353 -21.77 4.36 -8.43
N PHE A 354 -20.87 3.97 -7.53
CA PHE A 354 -20.44 2.59 -7.35
C PHE A 354 -21.20 1.84 -6.26
N PHE A 355 -22.07 2.51 -5.50
CA PHE A 355 -22.93 1.89 -4.48
C PHE A 355 -24.38 2.37 -4.64
N PRO A 356 -25.05 2.02 -5.76
CA PRO A 356 -26.39 2.52 -6.07
C PRO A 356 -27.50 1.87 -5.22
N ASP A 357 -27.23 0.74 -4.56
CA ASP A 357 -28.19 0.13 -3.63
C ASP A 357 -28.22 0.95 -2.33
N PRO A 358 -29.38 1.50 -1.92
CA PRO A 358 -29.52 2.24 -0.67
C PRO A 358 -29.09 1.45 0.58
N LYS A 359 -29.10 0.12 0.53
CA LYS A 359 -28.60 -0.73 1.63
C LYS A 359 -27.09 -0.61 1.84
N GLU A 360 -26.36 -0.14 0.83
CA GLU A 360 -24.91 0.08 0.88
C GLU A 360 -24.53 1.52 1.26
N ALA A 361 -25.52 2.40 1.53
CA ALA A 361 -25.26 3.77 1.98
C ALA A 361 -24.31 3.86 3.20
N PRO A 362 -24.38 2.96 4.22
CA PRO A 362 -23.40 2.99 5.30
C PRO A 362 -21.96 2.74 4.85
N MET A 363 -21.74 1.99 3.77
CA MET A 363 -20.40 1.81 3.18
C MET A 363 -19.92 3.09 2.51
N VAL A 364 -20.81 3.79 1.80
CA VAL A 364 -20.53 5.11 1.20
C VAL A 364 -20.12 6.09 2.29
N ASP A 365 -20.92 6.19 3.36
CA ASP A 365 -20.64 7.11 4.47
C ASP A 365 -19.30 6.80 5.13
N ALA A 366 -19.01 5.52 5.39
CA ALA A 366 -17.74 5.08 5.96
C ALA A 366 -16.54 5.44 5.05
N ILE A 367 -16.65 5.21 3.74
CA ILE A 367 -15.61 5.60 2.76
C ILE A 367 -15.41 7.11 2.78
N ARG A 368 -16.48 7.89 2.57
CA ARG A 368 -16.42 9.35 2.46
C ARG A 368 -15.87 10.00 3.72
N LYS A 369 -16.17 9.44 4.91
CA LYS A 369 -15.62 9.91 6.19
C LYS A 369 -14.09 9.92 6.20
N THR A 370 -13.46 8.93 5.55
CA THR A 370 -12.01 8.82 5.48
C THR A 370 -11.35 9.74 4.45
N PHE A 371 -12.10 10.35 3.54
CA PHE A 371 -11.48 11.18 2.50
C PHE A 371 -10.95 12.50 3.07
N ALA A 372 -9.72 12.80 2.66
CA ALA A 372 -9.17 14.15 2.72
C ALA A 372 -9.68 14.95 1.51
N ARG A 373 -9.59 16.27 1.60
CA ARG A 373 -9.92 17.16 0.49
C ARG A 373 -8.89 17.01 -0.63
N MET A 374 -9.39 16.88 -1.86
CA MET A 374 -8.59 16.74 -3.07
C MET A 374 -9.20 17.58 -4.19
N TRP A 375 -8.35 18.13 -5.04
CA TRP A 375 -8.75 19.01 -6.14
C TRP A 375 -8.08 18.57 -7.44
N GLY A 376 -8.88 18.56 -8.51
CA GLY A 376 -8.38 18.50 -9.88
C GLY A 376 -7.79 19.85 -10.28
N LEU A 377 -6.94 19.84 -11.30
CA LEU A 377 -6.27 21.04 -11.81
C LEU A 377 -6.45 21.22 -13.33
N GLU A 378 -7.32 20.41 -13.93
CA GLU A 378 -7.56 20.33 -15.37
C GLU A 378 -8.48 21.42 -15.92
N ASP A 379 -9.40 21.95 -15.10
CA ASP A 379 -10.43 22.89 -15.52
C ASP A 379 -9.99 24.36 -15.33
N ASP A 380 -10.64 25.29 -16.04
CA ASP A 380 -10.42 26.75 -15.93
C ASP A 380 -11.64 27.47 -15.32
N ASP A 381 -12.36 26.79 -14.43
CA ASP A 381 -13.48 27.36 -13.70
C ASP A 381 -12.99 28.26 -12.53
N LEU A 382 -13.92 28.86 -11.79
CA LEU A 382 -13.58 29.75 -10.68
C LEU A 382 -12.93 29.00 -9.51
N GLU A 383 -13.45 27.82 -9.14
CA GLU A 383 -12.98 27.02 -8.02
C GLU A 383 -11.55 26.52 -8.27
N THR A 384 -11.27 26.04 -9.49
CA THR A 384 -9.92 25.60 -9.89
C THR A 384 -8.91 26.76 -9.90
N ARG A 385 -9.31 27.96 -10.34
CA ARG A 385 -8.43 29.14 -10.28
C ARG A 385 -8.17 29.62 -8.86
N GLU A 386 -9.19 29.58 -8.00
CA GLU A 386 -9.06 29.94 -6.59
C GLU A 386 -8.15 28.97 -5.83
N ILE A 387 -8.29 27.66 -6.03
CA ILE A 387 -7.43 26.68 -5.36
C ILE A 387 -5.99 26.75 -5.85
N VAL A 388 -5.76 26.99 -7.15
CA VAL A 388 -4.40 27.21 -7.68
C VAL A 388 -3.78 28.48 -7.09
N ALA A 389 -4.55 29.56 -6.98
CA ALA A 389 -4.07 30.81 -6.38
C ALA A 389 -3.75 30.63 -4.89
N ASP A 390 -4.61 29.95 -4.12
CA ASP A 390 -4.37 29.64 -2.71
C ASP A 390 -3.14 28.74 -2.54
N ALA A 391 -2.97 27.70 -3.36
CA ALA A 391 -1.80 26.82 -3.31
C ALA A 391 -0.49 27.53 -3.68
N ILE A 392 -0.53 28.55 -4.54
CA ILE A 392 0.64 29.40 -4.84
C ILE A 392 0.97 30.33 -3.66
N ALA A 393 -0.04 30.84 -2.96
CA ALA A 393 0.12 31.77 -1.84
C ALA A 393 0.45 31.06 -0.51
N HIS A 394 -0.08 29.86 -0.32
CA HIS A 394 -0.04 29.06 0.90
C HIS A 394 0.31 27.59 0.60
N PRO A 395 1.45 27.32 -0.06
CA PRO A 395 1.80 25.96 -0.48
C PRO A 395 1.96 24.98 0.68
N GLU A 396 2.26 25.46 1.89
CA GLU A 396 2.39 24.64 3.10
C GLU A 396 1.10 23.90 3.48
N ARG A 397 -0.05 24.31 2.94
CA ARG A 397 -1.36 23.68 3.17
C ARG A 397 -1.64 22.49 2.26
N TYR A 398 -0.78 22.24 1.26
CA TYR A 398 -1.06 21.27 0.21
C TYR A 398 0.07 20.27 0.02
N VAL A 399 -0.28 19.19 -0.66
CA VAL A 399 0.64 18.26 -1.30
C VAL A 399 0.21 18.14 -2.76
N MET A 400 1.14 18.38 -3.69
CA MET A 400 0.87 18.19 -5.10
C MET A 400 1.40 16.83 -5.54
N LYS A 401 0.52 15.97 -6.08
CA LYS A 401 0.85 14.59 -6.41
C LYS A 401 0.74 14.34 -7.91
N PRO A 402 1.77 13.81 -8.59
CA PRO A 402 1.64 13.30 -9.95
C PRO A 402 0.94 11.92 -9.97
N ASN A 403 0.52 11.48 -11.14
CA ASN A 403 0.03 10.10 -11.36
C ASN A 403 1.20 9.09 -11.42
N ARG A 404 1.84 8.85 -10.27
CA ARG A 404 2.94 7.90 -10.09
C ARG A 404 2.76 7.12 -8.77
N GLU A 405 3.35 5.93 -8.71
CA GLU A 405 3.32 5.05 -7.52
C GLU A 405 4.73 4.83 -6.96
N GLY A 406 4.83 4.37 -5.71
CA GLY A 406 6.09 3.92 -5.09
C GLY A 406 6.86 4.95 -4.25
N GLY A 407 6.28 6.12 -3.97
CA GLY A 407 6.82 7.15 -3.06
C GLY A 407 7.91 8.05 -3.65
N GLY A 408 8.15 9.22 -3.02
CA GLY A 408 9.22 10.14 -3.42
C GLY A 408 8.96 10.92 -4.72
N LYS A 409 7.69 11.12 -5.08
CA LYS A 409 7.28 11.79 -6.32
C LYS A 409 6.41 13.03 -6.09
N ASN A 410 6.04 13.32 -4.84
CA ASN A 410 5.19 14.46 -4.52
C ASN A 410 6.03 15.74 -4.46
N PHE A 411 5.38 16.87 -4.72
CA PHE A 411 5.96 18.20 -4.54
C PHE A 411 5.41 18.80 -3.25
N TRP A 412 6.27 19.53 -2.56
CA TRP A 412 6.02 20.06 -1.22
C TRP A 412 6.40 21.53 -1.14
N ASP A 413 5.67 22.27 -0.32
CA ASP A 413 6.03 23.64 0.07
C ASP A 413 6.35 24.49 -1.18
N GLN A 414 7.47 25.23 -1.22
CA GLN A 414 7.78 26.15 -2.33
C GLN A 414 7.80 25.47 -3.72
N GLU A 415 8.11 24.17 -3.81
CA GLU A 415 8.08 23.43 -5.08
C GLU A 415 6.68 23.40 -5.70
N ILE A 416 5.62 23.38 -4.88
CA ILE A 416 4.23 23.42 -5.37
C ILE A 416 3.97 24.74 -6.09
N ALA A 417 4.31 25.86 -5.43
CA ALA A 417 4.08 27.19 -5.98
C ALA A 417 4.90 27.42 -7.27
N ASP A 418 6.14 26.93 -7.30
CA ASP A 418 7.02 27.06 -8.47
C ASP A 418 6.52 26.23 -9.67
N ASN A 419 6.05 25.00 -9.42
CA ASN A 419 5.41 24.18 -10.46
C ASN A 419 4.12 24.83 -10.98
N LEU A 420 3.22 25.29 -10.10
CA LEU A 420 1.93 25.87 -10.53
C LEU A 420 2.09 27.18 -11.32
N ARG A 421 3.15 27.96 -11.07
CA ARG A 421 3.49 29.17 -11.83
C ARG A 421 4.07 28.87 -13.21
N THR A 422 4.72 27.71 -13.39
CA THR A 422 5.46 27.38 -14.61
C THR A 422 4.70 26.46 -15.54
N LEU A 423 3.89 25.55 -15.01
CA LEU A 423 3.08 24.62 -15.80
C LEU A 423 2.05 25.36 -16.65
N ALA A 424 2.01 25.04 -17.94
CA ALA A 424 0.91 25.46 -18.79
C ALA A 424 -0.40 24.86 -18.27
N PRO A 425 -1.56 25.53 -18.43
CA PRO A 425 -2.84 25.04 -17.91
C PRO A 425 -3.12 23.58 -18.26
N LYS A 426 -2.83 23.15 -19.49
CA LYS A 426 -3.01 21.76 -19.92
C LYS A 426 -2.15 20.76 -19.16
N GLU A 427 -0.92 21.11 -18.81
CA GLU A 427 0.02 20.19 -18.15
C GLU A 427 -0.39 19.90 -16.70
N ARG A 428 -1.24 20.75 -16.11
CA ARG A 428 -1.73 20.59 -14.73
C ARG A 428 -2.60 19.36 -14.55
N ALA A 429 -3.26 18.87 -15.61
CA ALA A 429 -4.08 17.66 -15.55
C ALA A 429 -3.29 16.40 -15.15
N ALA A 430 -1.96 16.40 -15.26
CA ALA A 430 -1.11 15.31 -14.80
C ALA A 430 -0.96 15.23 -13.26
N TYR A 431 -1.50 16.20 -12.54
CA TYR A 431 -1.35 16.37 -11.09
C TYR A 431 -2.70 16.57 -10.39
N ILE A 432 -2.71 16.30 -9.09
CA ILE A 432 -3.81 16.68 -8.19
C ILE A 432 -3.22 17.45 -7.01
N LEU A 433 -4.05 18.31 -6.39
CA LEU A 433 -3.77 18.85 -5.06
C LEU A 433 -4.53 18.02 -4.02
N MET A 434 -3.89 17.78 -2.89
CA MET A 434 -4.49 17.20 -1.70
C MET A 434 -4.19 18.10 -0.52
N GLU A 435 -5.11 18.23 0.44
CA GLU A 435 -4.83 18.95 1.68
C GLU A 435 -3.66 18.27 2.43
N LYS A 436 -2.71 19.06 2.92
CA LYS A 436 -1.63 18.56 3.76
C LYS A 436 -2.23 18.23 5.13
N LEU A 437 -2.33 16.95 5.42
CA LEU A 437 -2.83 16.49 6.71
C LEU A 437 -1.83 16.85 7.81
N ASN A 438 -2.37 17.20 8.98
CA ASN A 438 -1.65 17.32 10.24
C ASN A 438 -1.75 15.99 11.01
N PRO A 439 -0.80 15.05 10.87
CA PRO A 439 -0.87 13.75 11.54
C PRO A 439 -0.60 13.84 13.05
N LEU A 440 -1.17 12.93 13.83
CA LEU A 440 -0.84 12.75 15.24
C LEU A 440 0.67 12.44 15.37
N THR A 441 1.35 13.28 16.15
CA THR A 441 2.77 13.13 16.47
C THR A 441 2.94 12.39 17.79
N VAL A 442 3.86 11.42 17.81
CA VAL A 442 4.27 10.66 18.99
C VAL A 442 5.80 10.58 19.04
N LYS A 443 6.39 10.18 20.17
CA LYS A 443 7.84 9.93 20.26
C LYS A 443 8.14 8.45 20.04
N ASN A 444 9.22 8.14 19.32
CA ASN A 444 9.71 6.77 19.19
C ASN A 444 11.21 6.75 18.82
N TYR A 445 11.82 5.57 18.88
CA TYR A 445 13.18 5.32 18.41
C TYR A 445 13.14 4.66 17.04
N LEU A 446 13.85 5.24 16.07
CA LEU A 446 13.98 4.74 14.72
C LEU A 446 15.31 4.01 14.57
N VAL A 447 15.26 2.74 14.19
CA VAL A 447 16.41 1.85 14.03
C VAL A 447 16.60 1.55 12.55
N TRP A 448 17.73 1.96 11.99
CA TRP A 448 18.13 1.64 10.62
C TRP A 448 19.43 0.83 10.59
N PRO A 449 19.63 -0.02 9.57
CA PRO A 449 20.90 -0.68 9.34
C PRO A 449 22.06 0.34 9.24
N PHE A 450 23.12 0.11 10.01
CA PHE A 450 24.37 0.88 9.97
C PHE A 450 24.22 2.40 10.22
N LYS A 451 23.15 2.82 10.90
CA LYS A 451 22.95 4.21 11.34
C LYS A 451 22.79 4.26 12.85
N GLU A 452 23.09 5.42 13.43
CA GLU A 452 22.74 5.70 14.81
C GLU A 452 21.23 5.68 15.00
N VAL A 453 20.78 5.21 16.17
CA VAL A 453 19.37 5.21 16.54
C VAL A 453 18.92 6.65 16.78
N VAL A 454 17.76 7.01 16.23
CA VAL A 454 17.20 8.36 16.36
C VAL A 454 15.98 8.32 17.25
N TYR A 455 15.99 9.06 18.36
CA TYR A 455 14.82 9.30 19.20
C TYR A 455 14.24 10.69 18.88
N ASP A 456 13.05 10.73 18.29
CA ASP A 456 12.42 12.00 17.91
C ASP A 456 10.89 11.91 17.80
N ASP A 457 10.27 13.03 17.43
CA ASP A 457 8.88 13.11 17.01
C ASP A 457 8.69 12.39 15.68
N VAL A 458 7.72 11.49 15.66
CA VAL A 458 7.37 10.64 14.54
C VAL A 458 5.88 10.66 14.25
N VAL A 459 5.53 10.28 13.03
CA VAL A 459 4.14 10.18 12.56
C VAL A 459 3.90 8.78 11.99
N VAL A 460 2.71 8.24 12.26
CA VAL A 460 2.36 6.84 11.97
C VAL A 460 1.35 6.76 10.83
N GLU A 461 1.74 6.15 9.72
CA GLU A 461 0.87 5.81 8.59
C GLU A 461 0.38 4.37 8.73
N LEU A 462 -0.91 4.18 8.98
CA LEU A 462 -1.52 2.85 9.12
C LEU A 462 -1.98 2.35 7.74
N GLY A 463 -1.37 1.26 7.27
CA GLY A 463 -1.81 0.55 6.07
C GLY A 463 -2.66 -0.67 6.40
N VAL A 464 -3.88 -0.74 5.87
CA VAL A 464 -4.79 -1.89 6.03
C VAL A 464 -4.86 -2.68 4.73
N TYR A 465 -4.56 -3.96 4.79
CA TYR A 465 -4.55 -4.85 3.62
C TYR A 465 -5.93 -5.48 3.39
N THR A 466 -6.31 -5.59 2.12
CA THR A 466 -7.47 -6.37 1.68
C THR A 466 -7.15 -7.10 0.39
N PHE A 467 -7.34 -8.42 0.37
CA PHE A 467 -7.06 -9.27 -0.77
C PHE A 467 -8.33 -9.93 -1.26
N MET A 468 -8.57 -9.87 -2.56
CA MET A 468 -9.83 -10.29 -3.14
C MET A 468 -9.61 -10.93 -4.51
N VAL A 469 -10.45 -11.90 -4.87
CA VAL A 469 -10.56 -12.41 -6.25
C VAL A 469 -11.97 -12.14 -6.76
N GLY A 470 -12.07 -11.21 -7.71
CA GLY A 470 -13.33 -10.71 -8.24
C GLY A 470 -13.50 -11.02 -9.72
N ASN A 471 -14.75 -11.24 -10.14
CA ASN A 471 -15.14 -11.38 -11.54
C ASN A 471 -15.61 -10.02 -12.07
N MET A 472 -14.86 -9.45 -13.01
CA MET A 472 -15.13 -8.12 -13.54
C MET A 472 -16.40 -8.04 -14.42
N GLN A 473 -16.85 -9.15 -15.00
CA GLN A 473 -18.04 -9.19 -15.84
C GLN A 473 -19.32 -9.17 -15.00
N ASP A 474 -19.48 -10.15 -14.10
CA ASP A 474 -20.71 -10.29 -13.32
C ASP A 474 -20.69 -9.57 -11.96
N GLY A 475 -19.51 -9.11 -11.51
CA GLY A 475 -19.36 -8.40 -10.24
C GLY A 475 -19.31 -9.30 -9.01
N THR A 476 -19.22 -10.61 -9.19
CA THR A 476 -19.13 -11.55 -8.07
C THR A 476 -17.74 -11.54 -7.45
N MET A 477 -17.72 -11.65 -6.12
CA MET A 477 -16.51 -11.77 -5.32
C MET A 477 -16.38 -13.22 -4.86
N SER A 478 -15.39 -13.93 -5.38
CA SER A 478 -15.20 -15.36 -5.10
C SER A 478 -14.31 -15.61 -3.87
N HIS A 479 -13.50 -14.63 -3.49
CA HIS A 479 -12.66 -14.67 -2.31
C HIS A 479 -12.46 -13.25 -1.78
N TYR A 480 -12.45 -13.10 -0.46
CA TYR A 480 -12.09 -11.87 0.25
C TYR A 480 -11.40 -12.23 1.56
N ALA A 481 -10.29 -11.58 1.81
CA ALA A 481 -9.57 -11.63 3.07
C ALA A 481 -9.13 -10.22 3.46
N GLN A 482 -9.17 -9.95 4.77
CA GLN A 482 -8.51 -8.80 5.36
C GLN A 482 -7.34 -9.34 6.20
N PRO A 483 -6.18 -9.60 5.56
CA PRO A 483 -5.12 -10.42 6.16
C PRO A 483 -4.40 -9.71 7.31
N GLY A 484 -4.50 -8.38 7.41
CA GLY A 484 -3.94 -7.62 8.53
C GLY A 484 -3.66 -6.16 8.20
N HIS A 485 -2.78 -5.56 8.97
CA HIS A 485 -2.36 -4.17 8.85
C HIS A 485 -0.84 -4.04 9.06
N LEU A 486 -0.26 -2.96 8.60
CA LEU A 486 1.14 -2.59 8.84
C LEU A 486 1.21 -1.10 9.10
N ALA A 487 1.91 -0.69 10.17
CA ALA A 487 2.24 0.70 10.36
C ALA A 487 3.59 1.02 9.70
N ARG A 488 3.68 2.22 9.15
CA ARG A 488 4.92 2.81 8.66
C ARG A 488 5.15 4.12 9.38
N THR A 489 6.34 4.27 9.94
CA THR A 489 6.64 5.40 10.81
C THR A 489 7.84 6.16 10.28
N LYS A 490 7.74 7.49 10.27
CA LYS A 490 8.79 8.41 9.80
C LYS A 490 8.93 9.58 10.78
N LEU A 491 10.04 10.30 10.70
CA LEU A 491 10.20 11.57 11.42
C LEU A 491 9.08 12.54 11.04
N ALA A 492 8.53 13.26 12.02
CA ALA A 492 7.47 14.24 11.81
C ALA A 492 7.89 15.38 10.88
N THR A 493 9.20 15.68 10.85
CA THR A 493 9.81 16.67 9.95
C THR A 493 10.00 16.18 8.52
N SER A 494 9.75 14.89 8.24
CA SER A 494 9.98 14.30 6.92
C SER A 494 8.72 14.34 6.05
N ASN A 495 8.82 14.96 4.87
CA ASN A 495 7.74 15.00 3.89
C ASN A 495 7.45 13.60 3.30
N GLU A 496 8.47 12.76 3.05
CA GLU A 496 8.32 11.45 2.41
C GLU A 496 8.54 10.27 3.38
N GLY A 497 7.66 9.28 3.36
CA GLY A 497 7.65 8.14 4.30
C GLY A 497 8.07 6.78 3.72
N GLY A 498 8.63 6.75 2.52
CA GLY A 498 8.97 5.50 1.85
C GLY A 498 10.06 4.72 2.59
N ILE A 499 9.78 3.45 2.90
CA ILE A 499 10.79 2.55 3.47
C ILE A 499 11.87 2.25 2.42
N SER A 500 11.47 2.01 1.17
CA SER A 500 12.41 1.80 0.06
C SER A 500 13.29 3.01 -0.24
N SER A 501 12.82 4.22 0.05
CA SER A 501 13.60 5.47 -0.08
C SER A 501 14.48 5.76 1.15
N GLY A 502 14.41 4.92 2.19
CA GLY A 502 15.24 5.02 3.39
C GLY A 502 14.81 6.09 4.40
N THR A 503 13.60 6.63 4.28
CA THR A 503 13.06 7.67 5.18
C THR A 503 12.06 7.11 6.20
N GLY A 504 11.37 6.01 5.86
CA GLY A 504 10.45 5.31 6.75
C GLY A 504 11.05 4.10 7.46
N THR A 505 10.32 3.62 8.47
CA THR A 505 10.57 2.40 9.24
C THR A 505 9.29 1.56 9.32
N PHE A 506 9.42 0.25 9.49
CA PHE A 506 8.28 -0.62 9.80
C PHE A 506 7.90 -0.50 11.27
N ASP A 507 6.60 -0.54 11.55
CA ASP A 507 6.05 -0.38 12.88
C ASP A 507 4.82 -1.29 13.09
N SER A 508 4.41 -1.48 14.33
CA SER A 508 3.09 -1.97 14.71
C SER A 508 2.47 -0.99 15.71
N VAL A 509 1.15 -0.96 15.81
CA VAL A 509 0.49 0.01 16.69
C VAL A 509 0.29 -0.51 18.11
N TYR A 510 0.38 0.39 19.09
CA TYR A 510 -0.08 0.21 20.46
C TYR A 510 -1.40 0.94 20.64
N LEU A 511 -2.50 0.20 20.84
CA LEU A 511 -3.84 0.80 20.93
C LEU A 511 -4.13 1.37 22.31
N HIS A 512 -4.48 2.66 22.35
CA HIS A 512 -4.89 3.38 23.56
C HIS A 512 -6.31 3.93 23.46
#